data_AF-A0A967CMD3-F1
#
_entry.id   AF-A0A967CMD3-F1
#
_cell.length_a   1.000
_cell.length_b   1.000
_cell.length_c   1.000
_cell.angle_alpha   90.00
_cell.angle_beta   90.00
_cell.angle_gamma   90.00
#
_symmetry.space_group_name_H-M   'P 1'
#
loop_
_entity.id
_entity.type
_entity.pdbx_description
1 polymer ?
#
loop_
_entity_poly.entity_id
_entity_poly.type
_entity_poly.pdbx_seq_one_letter_code
_entity_poly.pdbx_strand_id
1 'polypeptide(L)' 'MNEYDSILILSFGGPEGKEDVLPFLRNVLKGIPVKEETFA' A
#
# COMPACT_ATOMS: atom_id res chain seq x y z
N MET A 1 -8.47 -32.84 16.72
CA MET A 1 -7.49 -32.01 16.00
C MET A 1 -8.17 -30.66 15.81
N ASN A 2 -7.59 -29.58 16.34
CA ASN A 2 -8.08 -28.24 16.02
C ASN A 2 -7.66 -27.95 14.58
N GLU A 3 -8.61 -27.50 13.75
CA GLU A 3 -8.43 -27.44 12.29
C GLU A 3 -7.44 -26.35 11.83
N TYR A 4 -7.08 -25.37 12.69
CA TYR A 4 -6.03 -24.38 12.42
C TYR A 4 -5.38 -23.91 13.73
N ASP A 5 -4.06 -23.63 13.69
CA ASP A 5 -3.30 -23.12 14.83
C ASP A 5 -3.33 -21.58 14.94
N SER A 6 -3.48 -20.86 13.82
CA SER A 6 -3.51 -19.39 13.76
C SER A 6 -4.06 -18.87 12.43
N ILE A 7 -4.44 -17.58 12.41
CA ILE A 7 -4.92 -16.86 11.23
C ILE A 7 -3.99 -15.67 10.96
N LEU A 8 -3.48 -15.57 9.73
CA LEU A 8 -2.78 -14.40 9.23
C LEU A 8 -3.74 -13.53 8.43
N ILE A 9 -4.01 -12.32 8.92
CA ILE A 9 -4.74 -11.30 8.18
C ILE A 9 -3.71 -10.36 7.58
N LEU A 10 -3.65 -10.34 6.25
CA LEU A 10 -2.77 -9.45 5.51
C LEU A 10 -3.61 -8.48 4.68
N SER A 11 -3.20 -7.22 4.70
CA SER A 11 -3.65 -6.20 3.78
C SER A 11 -2.42 -5.48 3.26
N PHE A 12 -2.54 -4.89 2.07
CA PHE A 12 -1.52 -3.98 1.56
C PHE A 12 -1.40 -2.71 2.43
N GLY A 13 -2.50 -2.33 3.08
CA GLY A 13 -2.63 -1.03 3.75
C GLY A 13 -2.95 0.10 2.76
N GLY A 14 -2.96 1.32 3.27
CA GLY A 14 -3.30 2.51 2.50
C GLY A 14 -3.01 3.79 3.28
N PRO A 15 -3.12 4.95 2.64
CA PRO A 15 -3.00 6.24 3.33
C PRO A 15 -4.10 6.38 4.39
N GLU A 16 -3.78 6.96 5.55
CA GLU A 16 -4.75 7.22 6.63
C GLU A 16 -5.51 8.53 6.38
N GLY A 17 -4.87 9.49 5.71
CA GLY A 17 -5.45 10.78 5.32
C GLY A 17 -5.11 11.20 3.89
N LYS A 18 -5.64 12.35 3.46
CA LYS A 18 -5.40 12.90 2.11
C LYS A 18 -3.93 13.27 1.91
N GLU A 19 -3.30 13.77 2.96
CA GLU A 19 -1.89 14.12 3.07
C GLU A 19 -0.95 12.93 2.84
N ASP A 20 -1.41 11.72 3.15
CA ASP A 20 -0.60 10.49 3.02
C ASP A 20 -0.66 9.89 1.62
N VAL A 21 -1.58 10.34 0.75
CA VAL A 21 -1.79 9.76 -0.57
C VAL A 21 -0.52 9.84 -1.42
N LEU A 22 0.11 11.01 -1.48
CA LEU A 22 1.33 11.19 -2.28
C LEU A 22 2.53 10.41 -1.72
N PRO A 23 2.83 10.47 -0.40
CA PRO A 23 3.82 9.58 0.22
C PRO A 23 3.58 8.10 -0.07
N PHE A 24 2.33 7.64 0.04
CA PHE A 24 1.96 6.25 -0.22
C PHE A 24 2.23 5.88 -1.69
N LEU A 25 1.71 6.65 -2.65
CA LEU A 25 1.89 6.37 -4.08
C LEU A 25 3.37 6.37 -4.48
N ARG A 26 4.20 7.25 -3.92
CA ARG A 26 5.66 7.24 -4.18
C ARG A 26 6.33 5.95 -3.73
N ASN A 27 5.91 5.38 -2.60
CA ASN A 27 6.44 4.11 -2.12
C ASN A 27 5.93 2.93 -2.96
N VAL A 28 4.64 2.91 -3.30
CA VAL A 28 4.00 1.84 -4.08
C VAL A 28 4.52 1.77 -5.51
N LEU A 29 4.73 2.92 -6.14
CA LEU A 29 5.16 3.01 -7.54
C LEU A 29 6.69 3.01 -7.68
N LYS A 30 7.43 2.78 -6.60
CA LYS A 30 8.89 2.79 -6.63
C LYS A 30 9.41 1.72 -7.59
N GLY A 31 10.21 2.15 -8.57
CA GLY A 31 10.76 1.26 -9.60
C GLY A 31 9.84 1.04 -10.81
N ILE A 32 8.64 1.64 -10.81
CA ILE A 32 7.75 1.69 -11.97
C ILE A 32 8.02 3.01 -12.71
N PRO A 33 8.22 3.00 -14.04
CA PRO A 33 8.37 4.23 -14.82
C PRO A 33 7.03 4.96 -14.91
N VAL A 34 6.77 5.84 -13.95
CA VAL A 34 5.57 6.70 -13.90
C VAL A 34 5.94 8.14 -14.21
N LYS A 35 5.03 8.84 -14.89
CA LYS A 35 5.23 10.26 -15.22
C LYS A 35 4.95 11.14 -14.01
N GLU A 36 5.60 12.29 -13.93
CA GLU A 36 5.42 13.22 -12.80
C GLU A 36 3.98 13.76 -12.71
N GLU A 37 3.31 13.94 -13.85
CA GLU A 37 1.88 14.30 -13.94
C GLU A 37 0.94 13.29 -13.26
N THR A 38 1.40 12.06 -13.00
CA THR A 38 0.62 11.04 -12.27
C THR A 38 0.49 11.38 -10.77
N PHE A 39 1.38 12.21 -10.24
CA PHE A 39 1.38 12.64 -8.83
C PHE A 39 0.84 14.07 -8.63
N ALA A 40 0.37 14.70 -9.70
CA ALA A 40 -0.11 16.09 -9.71
C ALA A 40 -1.60 16.20 -9.40
#